data_AF-A0A4Q6AS47-F1
#
_entry.id   AF-A0A4Q6AS47-F1
#
_cell.length_a   1.000
_cell.length_b   1.000
_cell.length_c   1.000
_cell.angle_alpha   90.00
_cell.angle_beta   90.00
_cell.angle_gamma   90.00
#
_symmetry.space_group_name_H-M   'P 1'
#
loop_
_entity.id
_entity.type
_entity.pdbx_description
1 polymer ?
#
loop_
_entity_poly.entity_id
_entity_poly.type
_entity_poly.pdbx_seq_one_letter_code
_entity_poly.pdbx_strand_id
1 'polypeptide(L)'
;LVLTVELAKQSSGNDLVGKAVEQTVQRADEITELLAYYQLANLREGTKKLNRLSKQIQKGLAGAFNRFDEYQFAKYNVQAEVKLKDALFLVHPKAKNAAQQDIFNKIASNTLNTPYTWETALSALGQVKYATLQERKNAFAEKWQELIESGKLGYMALMRNLRNILESGVSAKHIDLLCQQLTDPKAVLNARQLPFRFLAAYRELASVASGHTSAVMQALEQAVHISASNIKGFDSETALVIACDVSGSMQKPVSAKSKILLYDIGLMLGMLLQSRSKNVISGMFGDRWKIINMPKTSVLSNVQEYYRREGEVGYSTNGYLVIEDLIARQTIVDKVMLFTDVQMWNSNGTNHTFARSWSDYKRLAPHAKLYLFDLAGYGNTPVDVLQNDVYLIAGWSDKVFDILHALEDRDNALNHINTMEI
;
A
#
# COMPACT_ATOMS: atom_id res chain seq x y z
N LEU A 1 -3.15 -14.21 0.65
CA LEU A 1 -2.39 -15.42 0.25
C LEU A 1 -1.68 -16.06 1.44
N VAL A 2 -0.84 -15.31 2.16
CA VAL A 2 -0.11 -15.81 3.35
C VAL A 2 -1.05 -16.37 4.42
N LEU A 3 -1.98 -15.54 4.91
CA LEU A 3 -2.94 -15.94 5.93
C LEU A 3 -3.80 -17.15 5.52
N THR A 4 -4.22 -17.23 4.25
CA THR A 4 -5.01 -18.37 3.76
C THR A 4 -4.23 -19.69 3.79
N VAL A 5 -2.90 -19.64 3.58
CA VAL A 5 -2.03 -20.82 3.70
C VAL A 5 -1.82 -21.21 5.15
N GLU A 6 -1.60 -20.25 6.04
CA GLU A 6 -1.46 -20.52 7.49
C GLU A 6 -2.77 -21.04 8.10
N LEU A 7 -3.92 -20.47 7.73
CA LEU A 7 -5.24 -20.95 8.13
C LEU A 7 -5.50 -22.38 7.65
N ALA A 8 -5.01 -22.76 6.47
CA ALA A 8 -5.15 -24.12 5.96
C ALA A 8 -4.41 -25.16 6.81
N LYS A 9 -3.46 -24.76 7.67
CA LYS A 9 -2.79 -25.65 8.64
C LYS A 9 -3.64 -25.89 9.89
N GLN A 10 -4.48 -24.92 10.26
CA GLN A 10 -5.26 -24.94 11.51
C GLN A 10 -6.71 -25.38 11.30
N SER A 11 -7.29 -25.07 10.14
CA SER A 11 -8.69 -25.37 9.83
C SER A 11 -8.81 -26.61 8.95
N SER A 12 -9.71 -27.52 9.30
CA SER A 12 -10.04 -28.71 8.51
C SER A 12 -11.53 -29.03 8.59
N GLY A 13 -12.06 -29.79 7.64
CA GLY A 13 -13.45 -30.29 7.67
C GLY A 13 -14.53 -29.33 7.16
N ASN A 14 -14.20 -28.10 6.73
CA ASN A 14 -15.13 -27.16 6.12
C ASN A 14 -14.60 -26.61 4.77
N ASP A 15 -15.37 -25.74 4.10
CA ASP A 15 -15.02 -25.12 2.82
C ASP A 15 -14.55 -23.65 2.94
N LEU A 16 -14.46 -23.12 4.16
CA LEU A 16 -14.18 -21.72 4.44
C LEU A 16 -12.83 -21.29 3.85
N VAL A 17 -11.76 -22.06 4.10
CA VAL A 17 -10.44 -21.72 3.58
C VAL A 17 -10.41 -21.82 2.05
N GLY A 18 -11.14 -22.77 1.47
CA GLY A 18 -11.25 -22.91 0.01
C GLY A 18 -11.88 -21.67 -0.64
N LYS A 19 -13.04 -21.24 -0.12
CA LYS A 19 -13.73 -20.01 -0.56
C LYS A 19 -12.86 -18.77 -0.36
N ALA A 20 -12.19 -18.67 0.79
CA ALA A 20 -11.29 -17.56 1.09
C ALA A 20 -10.10 -17.50 0.12
N VAL A 21 -9.50 -18.64 -0.23
CA VAL A 21 -8.44 -18.71 -1.25
C VAL A 21 -8.94 -18.23 -2.60
N GLU A 22 -10.08 -18.73 -3.07
CA GLU A 22 -10.67 -18.35 -4.36
C GLU A 22 -10.94 -16.85 -4.44
N GLN A 23 -11.46 -16.25 -3.37
CA GLN A 23 -11.73 -14.82 -3.29
C GLN A 23 -10.47 -13.98 -3.03
N THR A 24 -9.42 -14.53 -2.43
CA THR A 24 -8.19 -13.78 -2.17
C THR A 24 -7.31 -13.69 -3.41
N VAL A 25 -7.33 -14.71 -4.28
CA VAL A 25 -6.60 -14.70 -5.55
C VAL A 25 -7.32 -13.77 -6.53
N GLN A 26 -6.65 -12.67 -6.89
CA GLN A 26 -7.15 -11.61 -7.76
C GLN A 26 -6.33 -11.46 -9.05
N ARG A 27 -5.12 -12.06 -9.12
CA ARG A 27 -4.28 -12.12 -10.33
C ARG A 27 -3.81 -13.54 -10.63
N ALA A 28 -3.50 -13.81 -11.90
CA ALA A 28 -3.13 -15.16 -12.32
C ALA A 28 -1.79 -15.64 -11.75
N ASP A 29 -0.82 -14.75 -11.51
CA ASP A 29 0.44 -15.06 -10.83
C ASP A 29 0.26 -15.41 -9.35
N GLU A 30 -0.80 -14.90 -8.70
CA GLU A 30 -1.03 -15.18 -7.27
C GLU A 30 -1.35 -16.67 -7.00
N ILE A 31 -1.75 -17.42 -8.03
CA ILE A 31 -1.87 -18.89 -7.97
C ILE A 31 -0.51 -19.52 -7.71
N THR A 32 0.50 -19.14 -8.49
CA THR A 32 1.85 -19.71 -8.38
C THR A 32 2.58 -19.15 -7.16
N GLU A 33 2.37 -17.87 -6.81
CA GLU A 33 2.89 -17.27 -5.57
C GLU A 33 2.34 -17.97 -4.33
N LEU A 34 1.04 -18.28 -4.28
CA LEU A 34 0.43 -19.00 -3.16
C LEU A 34 1.04 -20.39 -3.02
N LEU A 35 1.24 -21.11 -4.12
CA LEU A 35 1.87 -22.44 -4.10
C LEU A 35 3.34 -22.39 -3.67
N ALA A 36 4.09 -21.38 -4.14
CA ALA A 36 5.47 -21.16 -3.71
C ALA A 36 5.55 -20.85 -2.21
N TYR A 37 4.65 -20.01 -1.70
CA TYR A 37 4.55 -19.75 -0.27
C TYR A 37 4.11 -21.00 0.51
N TYR A 38 3.17 -21.80 -0.01
CA TYR A 38 2.76 -23.07 0.61
C TYR A 38 3.94 -24.03 0.77
N GLN A 39 4.82 -24.14 -0.23
CA GLN A 39 6.05 -24.91 -0.15
C GLN A 39 6.96 -24.42 0.99
N LEU A 40 7.21 -23.11 1.04
CA LEU A 40 8.06 -22.48 2.07
C LEU A 40 7.48 -22.68 3.48
N ALA A 41 6.20 -22.34 3.65
CA ALA A 41 5.49 -22.38 4.92
C ALA A 41 5.36 -23.79 5.53
N ASN A 42 5.44 -24.82 4.69
CA ASN A 42 5.38 -26.22 5.12
C ASN A 42 6.76 -26.91 5.09
N LEU A 43 7.85 -26.14 4.99
CA LEU A 43 9.25 -26.63 4.99
C LEU A 43 9.47 -27.77 3.99
N ARG A 44 8.92 -27.63 2.79
CA ARG A 44 8.94 -28.68 1.75
C ARG A 44 10.23 -28.59 0.94
N GLU A 45 11.26 -29.29 1.39
CA GLU A 45 12.60 -29.26 0.77
C GLU A 45 12.91 -30.46 -0.15
N GLY A 46 12.10 -31.53 -0.11
CA GLY A 46 12.29 -32.71 -0.94
C GLY A 46 11.94 -32.52 -2.42
N THR A 47 12.32 -33.46 -3.28
CA THR A 47 12.14 -33.36 -4.76
C THR A 47 10.68 -33.11 -5.19
N LYS A 48 9.69 -33.66 -4.46
CA LYS A 48 8.26 -33.44 -4.72
C LYS A 48 7.67 -32.44 -3.70
N LYS A 49 8.05 -31.17 -3.84
CA LYS A 49 7.74 -30.07 -2.90
C LYS A 49 6.23 -29.86 -2.63
N LEU A 50 5.35 -30.23 -3.56
CA LEU A 50 3.90 -29.97 -3.48
C LEU A 50 3.02 -31.24 -3.49
N ASN A 51 3.58 -32.43 -3.24
CA ASN A 51 2.84 -33.71 -3.31
C ASN A 51 1.70 -33.90 -2.28
N ARG A 52 1.61 -33.05 -1.26
CA ARG A 52 0.58 -33.09 -0.21
C ARG A 52 -0.08 -31.71 -0.07
N LEU A 53 -0.63 -31.22 -1.17
CA LEU A 53 -1.39 -29.97 -1.18
C LEU A 53 -2.71 -30.16 -0.39
N SER A 54 -2.98 -29.24 0.52
CA SER A 54 -4.26 -29.20 1.24
C SER A 54 -5.42 -29.17 0.25
N LYS A 55 -6.45 -30.00 0.50
CA LYS A 55 -7.64 -30.06 -0.37
C LYS A 55 -8.40 -28.73 -0.42
N GLN A 56 -8.34 -27.93 0.65
CA GLN A 56 -8.96 -26.61 0.68
C GLN A 56 -8.21 -25.64 -0.24
N ILE A 57 -6.88 -25.60 -0.15
CA ILE A 57 -6.03 -24.81 -1.06
C ILE A 57 -6.27 -25.25 -2.51
N GLN A 58 -6.25 -26.58 -2.76
CA GLN A 58 -6.49 -27.13 -4.09
C GLN A 58 -7.84 -26.68 -4.66
N LYS A 59 -8.93 -26.80 -3.88
CA LYS A 59 -10.27 -26.37 -4.31
C LYS A 59 -10.35 -24.86 -4.57
N GLY A 60 -9.80 -24.04 -3.68
CA GLY A 60 -9.82 -22.59 -3.84
C GLY A 60 -9.03 -22.11 -5.06
N LEU A 61 -7.85 -22.69 -5.29
CA LEU A 61 -7.07 -22.41 -6.50
C LEU A 61 -7.79 -22.90 -7.77
N ALA A 62 -8.51 -24.02 -7.71
CA ALA A 62 -9.29 -24.52 -8.83
C ALA A 62 -10.42 -23.57 -9.23
N GLY A 63 -11.08 -22.96 -8.24
CA GLY A 63 -12.03 -21.87 -8.46
C GLY A 63 -11.35 -20.65 -9.09
N ALA A 64 -10.21 -20.23 -8.54
CA ALA A 64 -9.45 -19.08 -9.05
C ALA A 64 -9.00 -19.23 -10.51
N PHE A 65 -8.57 -20.43 -10.95
CA PHE A 65 -8.21 -20.69 -12.35
C PHE A 65 -9.34 -20.35 -13.34
N ASN A 66 -10.60 -20.48 -12.91
CA ASN A 66 -11.76 -20.19 -13.75
C ASN A 66 -12.11 -18.68 -13.80
N ARG A 67 -11.41 -17.82 -13.05
CA ARG A 67 -11.66 -16.36 -13.02
C ARG A 67 -10.88 -15.58 -14.07
N PHE A 68 -9.85 -16.18 -14.67
CA PHE A 68 -8.91 -15.48 -15.54
C PHE A 68 -9.05 -15.85 -17.02
N ASP A 69 -8.84 -14.86 -17.88
CA ASP A 69 -8.78 -15.02 -19.33
C ASP A 69 -7.36 -15.36 -19.83
N GLU A 70 -7.25 -15.63 -21.14
CA GLU A 70 -5.97 -15.98 -21.77
C GLU A 70 -4.92 -14.86 -21.63
N TYR A 71 -5.34 -13.59 -21.75
CA TYR A 71 -4.43 -12.44 -21.64
C TYR A 71 -3.83 -12.36 -20.24
N GLN A 72 -4.63 -12.52 -19.20
CA GLN A 72 -4.18 -12.50 -17.81
C GLN A 72 -3.20 -13.66 -17.54
N PHE A 73 -3.52 -14.88 -17.97
CA PHE A 73 -2.58 -16.00 -17.83
C PHE A 73 -1.28 -15.76 -18.58
N ALA A 74 -1.34 -15.29 -19.82
CA ALA A 74 -0.17 -15.06 -20.64
C ALA A 74 0.71 -13.93 -20.08
N LYS A 75 0.10 -12.84 -19.60
CA LYS A 75 0.80 -11.68 -18.99
C LYS A 75 1.63 -12.09 -17.79
N TYR A 76 1.11 -13.03 -17.00
CA TYR A 76 1.72 -13.47 -15.75
C TYR A 76 2.44 -14.82 -15.87
N ASN A 77 2.57 -15.37 -17.08
CA ASN A 77 3.33 -16.60 -17.34
C ASN A 77 4.84 -16.32 -17.40
N VAL A 78 5.39 -15.91 -16.25
CA VAL A 78 6.82 -15.59 -16.08
C VAL A 78 7.58 -16.76 -15.45
N GLN A 79 8.91 -16.72 -15.51
CA GLN A 79 9.72 -17.66 -14.74
C GLN A 79 9.58 -17.38 -13.25
N ALA A 80 9.03 -18.35 -12.52
CA ALA A 80 8.83 -18.32 -11.08
C ALA A 80 9.19 -19.70 -10.47
N GLU A 81 9.30 -19.78 -9.14
CA GLU A 81 9.57 -21.04 -8.41
C GLU A 81 8.54 -22.14 -8.76
N VAL A 82 7.28 -21.75 -8.92
CA VAL A 82 6.20 -22.63 -9.43
C VAL A 82 5.75 -22.09 -10.78
N LYS A 83 5.86 -22.92 -11.84
CA LYS A 83 5.38 -22.53 -13.17
C LYS A 83 3.86 -22.65 -13.25
N LEU A 84 3.23 -21.79 -14.06
CA LEU A 84 1.78 -21.81 -14.26
C LEU A 84 1.27 -23.17 -14.77
N LYS A 85 2.02 -23.80 -15.69
CA LYS A 85 1.75 -25.15 -16.18
C LYS A 85 1.78 -26.21 -15.07
N ASP A 86 2.77 -26.13 -14.18
CA ASP A 86 2.88 -27.07 -13.06
C ASP A 86 1.76 -26.84 -12.04
N ALA A 87 1.37 -25.59 -11.80
CA ALA A 87 0.23 -25.23 -10.98
C ALA A 87 -1.09 -25.80 -11.56
N LEU A 88 -1.29 -25.71 -12.88
CA LEU A 88 -2.47 -26.28 -13.54
C LEU A 88 -2.56 -27.79 -13.31
N PHE A 89 -1.45 -28.51 -13.51
CA PHE A 89 -1.40 -29.95 -13.28
C PHE A 89 -1.52 -30.33 -11.81
N LEU A 90 -1.00 -29.53 -10.89
CA LEU A 90 -1.12 -29.81 -9.46
C LEU A 90 -2.55 -29.59 -8.94
N VAL A 91 -3.18 -28.50 -9.39
CA VAL A 91 -4.50 -28.09 -8.91
C VAL A 91 -5.60 -28.92 -9.54
N HIS A 92 -5.43 -29.31 -10.81
CA HIS A 92 -6.44 -30.01 -11.62
C HIS A 92 -7.80 -29.28 -11.66
N PRO A 93 -7.85 -27.99 -12.09
CA PRO A 93 -9.12 -27.28 -12.20
C PRO A 93 -10.01 -27.90 -13.28
N LYS A 94 -11.31 -28.05 -12.97
CA LYS A 94 -12.32 -28.34 -13.99
C LYS A 94 -12.71 -27.03 -14.66
N ALA A 95 -12.59 -26.97 -15.98
CA ALA A 95 -12.99 -25.79 -16.75
C ALA A 95 -14.49 -25.51 -16.60
N LYS A 96 -14.85 -24.24 -16.40
CA LYS A 96 -16.26 -23.79 -16.30
C LYS A 96 -17.03 -23.90 -17.61
N ASN A 97 -16.33 -23.89 -18.75
CA ASN A 97 -16.89 -24.01 -20.10
C ASN A 97 -15.79 -24.41 -21.11
N ALA A 98 -16.19 -24.67 -22.37
CA ALA A 98 -15.28 -25.08 -23.43
C ALA A 98 -14.17 -24.03 -23.71
N ALA A 99 -14.51 -22.74 -23.73
CA ALA A 99 -13.53 -21.67 -23.95
C ALA A 99 -12.43 -21.66 -22.87
N GLN A 100 -12.80 -21.88 -21.59
CA GLN A 100 -11.83 -21.99 -20.51
C GLN A 100 -10.98 -23.26 -20.63
N GLN A 101 -11.58 -24.37 -21.10
CA GLN A 101 -10.84 -25.61 -21.36
C GLN A 101 -9.76 -25.39 -22.43
N ASP A 102 -10.07 -24.63 -23.49
CA ASP A 102 -9.08 -24.28 -24.52
C ASP A 102 -7.91 -23.47 -23.95
N ILE A 103 -8.19 -22.53 -23.04
CA ILE A 103 -7.15 -21.78 -22.33
C ILE A 103 -6.28 -22.73 -21.49
N PHE A 104 -6.89 -23.65 -20.74
CA PHE A 104 -6.16 -24.65 -19.95
C PHE A 104 -5.31 -25.58 -20.82
N ASN A 105 -5.82 -25.98 -21.99
CA ASN A 105 -5.07 -26.75 -22.97
C ASN A 105 -3.83 -25.98 -23.44
N LYS A 106 -3.97 -24.69 -23.76
CA LYS A 106 -2.85 -23.82 -24.13
C LYS A 106 -1.81 -23.66 -23.03
N ILE A 107 -2.23 -23.57 -21.76
CA ILE A 107 -1.31 -23.57 -20.60
C ILE A 107 -0.55 -24.91 -20.55
N ALA A 108 -1.26 -26.04 -20.69
CA ALA A 108 -0.66 -27.37 -20.63
C ALA A 108 0.35 -27.61 -21.78
N SER A 109 0.07 -27.11 -22.97
CA SER A 109 0.95 -27.19 -24.15
C SER A 109 2.02 -26.10 -24.22
N ASN A 110 2.03 -25.12 -23.30
CA ASN A 110 2.88 -23.92 -23.37
C ASN A 110 2.69 -23.11 -24.68
N THR A 111 1.46 -23.01 -25.16
CA THR A 111 1.10 -22.27 -26.39
C THR A 111 0.13 -21.11 -26.12
N LEU A 112 0.21 -20.50 -24.93
CA LEU A 112 -0.48 -19.25 -24.67
C LEU A 112 0.03 -18.17 -25.63
N ASN A 113 -0.87 -17.34 -26.15
CA ASN A 113 -0.48 -16.24 -27.02
C ASN A 113 0.44 -15.26 -26.27
N THR A 114 1.49 -14.77 -26.94
CA THR A 114 2.30 -13.68 -26.39
C THR A 114 1.42 -12.45 -26.22
N PRO A 115 1.19 -11.96 -25.00
CA PRO A 115 0.31 -10.83 -24.78
C PRO A 115 0.99 -9.58 -25.33
N TYR A 116 0.24 -8.75 -26.07
CA TYR A 116 0.69 -7.39 -26.30
C TYR A 116 0.64 -6.64 -24.97
N THR A 117 1.80 -6.24 -24.47
CA THR A 117 1.91 -5.40 -23.28
C THR A 117 2.68 -4.14 -23.63
N TRP A 118 2.45 -3.07 -22.85
CA TRP A 118 3.19 -1.83 -23.05
C TRP A 118 4.69 -2.06 -22.80
N GLU A 119 5.07 -2.98 -21.89
CA GLU A 119 6.46 -3.36 -21.64
C GLU A 119 7.11 -3.97 -22.89
N THR A 120 6.45 -4.95 -23.53
CA THR A 120 7.01 -5.60 -24.74
C THR A 120 7.12 -4.61 -25.89
N ALA A 121 6.13 -3.73 -26.04
CA ALA A 121 6.15 -2.68 -27.05
C ALA A 121 7.32 -1.70 -26.84
N LEU A 122 7.50 -1.18 -25.62
CA LEU A 122 8.59 -0.24 -25.30
C LEU A 122 9.97 -0.89 -25.33
N SER A 123 10.08 -2.15 -24.90
CA SER A 123 11.33 -2.92 -25.02
C SER A 123 11.73 -3.12 -26.48
N ALA A 124 10.79 -3.46 -27.36
CA ALA A 124 11.04 -3.58 -28.79
C ALA A 124 11.50 -2.25 -29.39
N LEU A 125 10.82 -1.15 -29.07
CA LEU A 125 11.25 0.21 -29.46
C LEU A 125 12.64 0.57 -28.94
N GLY A 126 13.01 0.11 -27.74
CA GLY A 126 14.33 0.32 -27.17
C GLY A 126 15.47 -0.42 -27.88
N GLN A 127 15.16 -1.50 -28.60
CA GLN A 127 16.13 -2.31 -29.36
C GLN A 127 16.36 -1.78 -30.78
N VAL A 128 15.50 -0.91 -31.28
CA VAL A 128 15.66 -0.26 -32.60
C VAL A 128 16.86 0.68 -32.57
N LYS A 129 17.66 0.66 -33.65
CA LYS A 129 18.75 1.61 -33.86
C LYS A 129 18.18 2.86 -34.53
N TYR A 130 18.29 4.00 -33.84
CA TYR A 130 17.87 5.30 -34.35
C TYR A 130 19.09 6.07 -34.87
N ALA A 131 18.91 6.86 -35.92
CA ALA A 131 19.97 7.69 -36.47
C ALA A 131 20.29 8.88 -35.55
N THR A 132 19.30 9.37 -34.80
CA THR A 132 19.46 10.49 -33.88
C THR A 132 18.72 10.28 -32.55
N LEU A 133 19.14 11.00 -31.50
CA LEU A 133 18.42 11.03 -30.23
C LEU A 133 17.01 11.60 -30.37
N GLN A 134 16.81 12.55 -31.30
CA GLN A 134 15.50 13.15 -31.54
C GLN A 134 14.53 12.15 -32.18
N GLU A 135 14.99 11.37 -33.15
CA GLU A 135 14.19 10.32 -33.79
C GLU A 135 13.75 9.27 -32.76
N ARG A 136 14.69 8.83 -31.90
CA ARG A 136 14.37 7.94 -30.77
C ARG A 136 13.31 8.56 -29.87
N LYS A 137 13.47 9.82 -29.49
CA LYS A 137 12.53 10.52 -28.61
C LYS A 137 11.12 10.58 -29.22
N ASN A 138 11.02 10.91 -30.51
CA ASN A 138 9.75 10.96 -31.23
C ASN A 138 9.05 9.59 -31.27
N ALA A 139 9.80 8.51 -31.57
CA ALA A 139 9.24 7.16 -31.60
C ALA A 139 8.67 6.71 -30.23
N PHE A 140 9.36 7.05 -29.14
CA PHE A 140 8.84 6.81 -27.79
C PHE A 140 7.62 7.68 -27.48
N ALA A 141 7.61 8.95 -27.89
CA ALA A 141 6.47 9.84 -27.71
C ALA A 141 5.24 9.32 -28.43
N GLU A 142 5.35 8.94 -29.70
CA GLU A 142 4.27 8.34 -30.49
C GLU A 142 3.72 7.08 -29.82
N LYS A 143 4.61 6.22 -29.28
CA LYS A 143 4.15 5.02 -28.60
C LYS A 143 3.41 5.31 -27.30
N TRP A 144 3.89 6.26 -26.51
CA TRP A 144 3.18 6.69 -25.30
C TRP A 144 1.81 7.27 -25.63
N GLN A 145 1.73 8.07 -26.69
CA GLN A 145 0.48 8.64 -27.18
C GLN A 145 -0.54 7.53 -27.54
N GLU A 146 -0.13 6.54 -28.33
CA GLU A 146 -0.97 5.37 -28.66
C GLU A 146 -1.46 4.61 -27.41
N LEU A 147 -0.57 4.41 -26.43
CA LEU A 147 -0.88 3.70 -25.19
C LEU A 147 -1.87 4.47 -24.31
N ILE A 148 -1.74 5.80 -24.24
CA ILE A 148 -2.65 6.67 -23.49
C ILE A 148 -4.03 6.72 -24.17
N GLU A 149 -4.07 6.89 -25.50
CA GLU A 149 -5.33 6.94 -26.27
C GLU A 149 -6.08 5.61 -26.26
N SER A 150 -5.37 4.48 -26.35
CA SER A 150 -5.99 3.15 -26.37
C SER A 150 -6.54 2.70 -25.01
N GLY A 151 -6.18 3.38 -23.91
CA GLY A 151 -6.57 2.98 -22.54
C GLY A 151 -5.98 1.63 -22.09
N LYS A 152 -5.04 1.06 -22.86
CA LYS A 152 -4.40 -0.24 -22.57
C LYS A 152 -3.35 -0.15 -21.47
N LEU A 153 -2.95 1.06 -21.07
CA LEU A 153 -2.02 1.29 -19.99
C LEU A 153 -2.76 1.27 -18.64
N GLY A 154 -2.59 0.20 -17.88
CA GLY A 154 -3.20 0.10 -16.55
C GLY A 154 -2.75 1.22 -15.61
N TYR A 155 -3.60 1.63 -14.67
CA TYR A 155 -3.38 2.78 -13.80
C TYR A 155 -2.01 2.78 -13.08
N MET A 156 -1.60 1.63 -12.52
CA MET A 156 -0.30 1.49 -11.88
C MET A 156 0.88 1.68 -12.87
N ALA A 157 0.73 1.16 -14.08
CA ALA A 157 1.74 1.30 -15.13
C ALA A 157 1.86 2.76 -15.59
N LEU A 158 0.73 3.46 -15.71
CA LEU A 158 0.69 4.90 -15.97
C LEU A 158 1.47 5.67 -14.91
N MET A 159 1.13 5.50 -13.62
CA MET A 159 1.81 6.17 -12.50
C MET A 159 3.32 5.91 -12.47
N ARG A 160 3.75 4.68 -12.75
CA ARG A 160 5.18 4.30 -12.74
C ARG A 160 5.98 4.92 -13.88
N ASN A 161 5.32 5.35 -14.95
CA ASN A 161 5.97 5.85 -16.16
C ASN A 161 5.75 7.34 -16.41
N LEU A 162 5.16 8.10 -15.47
CA LEU A 162 4.88 9.53 -15.66
C LEU A 162 6.12 10.34 -16.04
N ARG A 163 7.28 10.07 -15.41
CA ARG A 163 8.55 10.69 -15.82
C ARG A 163 8.86 10.40 -17.30
N ASN A 164 8.88 9.13 -17.68
CA ASN A 164 9.23 8.69 -19.03
C ASN A 164 8.30 9.30 -20.09
N ILE A 165 7.00 9.40 -19.77
CA ILE A 165 5.99 10.02 -20.63
C ILE A 165 6.31 11.52 -20.81
N LEU A 166 6.54 12.25 -19.72
CA LEU A 166 6.88 13.68 -19.80
C LEU A 166 8.20 13.93 -20.54
N GLU A 167 9.23 13.14 -20.27
CA GLU A 167 10.55 13.28 -20.91
C GLU A 167 10.53 12.94 -22.41
N SER A 168 9.64 12.05 -22.82
CA SER A 168 9.44 11.72 -24.24
C SER A 168 8.86 12.88 -25.04
N GLY A 169 8.18 13.83 -24.39
CA GLY A 169 7.63 15.01 -25.05
C GLY A 169 6.31 14.73 -25.80
N VAL A 170 5.44 13.90 -25.21
CA VAL A 170 4.07 13.72 -25.73
C VAL A 170 3.33 15.06 -25.82
N SER A 171 2.42 15.18 -26.78
CA SER A 171 1.64 16.41 -27.00
C SER A 171 0.73 16.78 -25.82
N ALA A 172 0.38 18.07 -25.70
CA ALA A 172 -0.49 18.60 -24.65
C ALA A 172 -1.85 17.87 -24.57
N LYS A 173 -2.47 17.54 -25.71
CA LYS A 173 -3.71 16.73 -25.77
C LYS A 173 -3.59 15.41 -24.98
N HIS A 174 -2.45 14.74 -25.09
CA HIS A 174 -2.22 13.46 -24.43
C HIS A 174 -1.86 13.62 -22.95
N ILE A 175 -1.23 14.74 -22.57
CA ILE A 175 -1.08 15.12 -21.17
C ILE A 175 -2.45 15.33 -20.53
N ASP A 176 -3.37 16.04 -21.20
CA ASP A 176 -4.72 16.27 -20.67
C ASP A 176 -5.47 14.95 -20.48
N LEU A 177 -5.39 14.04 -21.46
CA LEU A 177 -5.98 12.71 -21.35
C LEU A 177 -5.36 11.88 -20.22
N LEU A 178 -4.04 11.97 -20.04
CA LEU A 178 -3.34 11.33 -18.93
C LEU A 178 -3.81 11.87 -17.58
N CYS A 179 -3.95 13.19 -17.44
CA CYS A 179 -4.43 13.83 -16.23
C CYS A 179 -5.89 13.45 -15.92
N GLN A 180 -6.75 13.36 -16.96
CA GLN A 180 -8.11 12.84 -16.83
C GLN A 180 -8.13 11.40 -16.33
N GLN A 181 -7.26 10.53 -16.86
CA GLN A 181 -7.16 9.14 -16.40
C GLN A 181 -6.67 9.02 -14.96
N LEU A 182 -5.70 9.85 -14.55
CA LEU A 182 -5.19 9.90 -13.18
C LEU A 182 -6.25 10.38 -12.17
N THR A 183 -7.18 11.23 -12.61
CA THR A 183 -8.17 11.86 -11.74
C THR A 183 -9.57 11.25 -11.87
N ASP A 184 -9.74 10.21 -12.70
CA ASP A 184 -11.01 9.49 -12.82
C ASP A 184 -11.30 8.71 -11.52
N PRO A 185 -12.40 9.01 -10.81
CA PRO A 185 -12.69 8.38 -9.53
C PRO A 185 -12.81 6.86 -9.60
N LYS A 186 -13.37 6.33 -10.70
CA LYS A 186 -13.53 4.89 -10.88
C LYS A 186 -12.17 4.23 -11.08
N ALA A 187 -11.29 4.80 -11.89
CA ALA A 187 -9.94 4.31 -12.14
C ALA A 187 -9.11 4.31 -10.84
N VAL A 188 -9.12 5.41 -10.09
CA VAL A 188 -8.39 5.53 -8.82
C VAL A 188 -8.85 4.47 -7.81
N LEU A 189 -10.16 4.37 -7.56
CA LEU A 189 -10.72 3.45 -6.57
C LEU A 189 -10.53 1.97 -6.97
N ASN A 190 -10.69 1.65 -8.26
CA ASN A 190 -10.46 0.29 -8.77
C ASN A 190 -8.98 -0.11 -8.77
N ALA A 191 -8.07 0.86 -8.92
CA ALA A 191 -6.63 0.59 -8.95
C ALA A 191 -6.06 0.20 -7.58
N ARG A 192 -6.77 0.50 -6.47
CA ARG A 192 -6.40 0.15 -5.09
C ARG A 192 -4.92 0.44 -4.77
N GLN A 193 -4.43 1.57 -5.26
CA GLN A 193 -3.03 1.96 -5.05
C GLN A 193 -2.82 2.37 -3.60
N LEU A 194 -1.75 1.84 -3.00
CA LEU A 194 -1.34 2.26 -1.66
C LEU A 194 -0.93 3.74 -1.68
N PRO A 195 -1.24 4.54 -0.64
CA PRO A 195 -0.96 5.98 -0.61
C PRO A 195 0.47 6.36 -1.01
N PHE A 196 1.48 5.65 -0.48
CA PHE A 196 2.89 5.95 -0.77
C PHE A 196 3.27 5.74 -2.25
N ARG A 197 2.46 5.05 -3.06
CA ARG A 197 2.69 4.91 -4.50
C ARG A 197 2.46 6.23 -5.24
N PHE A 198 1.50 7.04 -4.78
CA PHE A 198 1.32 8.41 -5.26
C PHE A 198 2.52 9.27 -4.90
N LEU A 199 3.03 9.14 -3.66
CA LEU A 199 4.25 9.83 -3.23
C LEU A 199 5.46 9.46 -4.09
N ALA A 200 5.66 8.17 -4.36
CA ALA A 200 6.75 7.71 -5.21
C ALA A 200 6.66 8.33 -6.60
N ALA A 201 5.48 8.31 -7.23
CA ALA A 201 5.27 8.94 -8.53
C ALA A 201 5.55 10.45 -8.46
N TYR A 202 5.02 11.15 -7.44
CA TYR A 202 5.18 12.59 -7.24
C TYR A 202 6.66 13.00 -7.10
N ARG A 203 7.45 12.25 -6.31
CA ARG A 203 8.89 12.49 -6.17
C ARG A 203 9.65 12.30 -7.45
N GLU A 204 9.30 11.28 -8.24
CA GLU A 204 9.98 11.04 -9.51
C GLU A 204 9.73 12.17 -10.53
N LEU A 205 8.67 12.98 -10.35
CA LEU A 205 8.38 14.16 -11.17
C LEU A 205 9.13 15.43 -10.74
N ALA A 206 9.64 15.51 -9.51
CA ALA A 206 10.23 16.74 -8.97
C ALA A 206 11.46 17.24 -9.78
N SER A 207 12.18 16.34 -10.45
CA SER A 207 13.35 16.67 -11.26
C SER A 207 13.06 16.82 -12.76
N VAL A 208 11.78 16.71 -13.18
CA VAL A 208 11.42 16.67 -14.61
C VAL A 208 11.21 18.09 -15.14
N ALA A 209 12.10 18.53 -16.03
CA ALA A 209 12.04 19.81 -16.71
C ALA A 209 11.03 19.79 -17.88
N SER A 210 9.73 19.80 -17.57
CA SER A 210 8.64 19.91 -18.54
C SER A 210 7.62 20.95 -18.11
N GLY A 211 7.08 21.72 -19.05
CA GLY A 211 6.00 22.68 -18.78
C GLY A 211 4.70 22.02 -18.30
N HIS A 212 4.57 20.71 -18.47
CA HIS A 212 3.42 19.92 -18.03
C HIS A 212 3.60 19.26 -16.66
N THR A 213 4.80 19.31 -16.07
CA THR A 213 5.11 18.64 -14.80
C THR A 213 4.14 19.05 -13.70
N SER A 214 3.87 20.36 -13.55
CA SER A 214 2.95 20.87 -12.53
C SER A 214 1.52 20.37 -12.68
N ALA A 215 1.03 20.23 -13.92
CA ALA A 215 -0.33 19.71 -14.18
C ALA A 215 -0.45 18.24 -13.75
N VAL A 216 0.57 17.43 -14.05
CA VAL A 216 0.59 16.01 -13.63
C VAL A 216 0.76 15.87 -12.11
N MET A 217 1.58 16.72 -11.48
CA MET A 217 1.71 16.76 -10.02
C MET A 217 0.38 17.14 -9.34
N GLN A 218 -0.36 18.09 -9.90
CA GLN A 218 -1.70 18.44 -9.42
C GLN A 218 -2.70 17.29 -9.61
N ALA A 219 -2.64 16.58 -10.76
CA ALA A 219 -3.46 15.39 -10.99
C ALA A 219 -3.17 14.28 -9.96
N LEU A 220 -1.90 14.08 -9.57
CA LEU A 220 -1.53 13.14 -8.50
C LEU A 220 -2.07 13.56 -7.12
N GLU A 221 -2.04 14.85 -6.80
CA GLU A 221 -2.67 15.37 -5.57
C GLU A 221 -4.18 15.11 -5.54
N GLN A 222 -4.88 15.37 -6.65
CA GLN A 222 -6.30 15.07 -6.77
C GLN A 222 -6.56 13.56 -6.66
N ALA A 223 -5.74 12.74 -7.31
CA ALA A 223 -5.86 11.29 -7.26
C ALA A 223 -5.68 10.74 -5.84
N VAL A 224 -4.74 11.26 -5.06
CA VAL A 224 -4.56 10.80 -3.67
C VAL A 224 -5.77 11.20 -2.80
N HIS A 225 -6.35 12.39 -3.01
CA HIS A 225 -7.59 12.81 -2.33
C HIS A 225 -8.78 11.91 -2.67
N ILE A 226 -8.92 11.54 -3.95
CA ILE A 226 -9.94 10.59 -4.41
C ILE A 226 -9.72 9.22 -3.75
N SER A 227 -8.48 8.73 -3.72
CA SER A 227 -8.16 7.45 -3.07
C SER A 227 -8.53 7.46 -1.58
N ALA A 228 -8.37 8.61 -0.94
CA ALA A 228 -8.66 8.87 0.47
C ALA A 228 -10.12 9.23 0.77
N SER A 229 -11.00 9.29 -0.24
CA SER A 229 -12.39 9.76 -0.07
C SER A 229 -13.20 8.94 0.94
N ASN A 230 -12.86 7.66 1.10
CA ASN A 230 -13.50 6.75 2.06
C ASN A 230 -13.01 6.90 3.51
N ILE A 231 -11.90 7.63 3.73
CA ILE A 231 -11.42 7.92 5.08
C ILE A 231 -12.41 8.91 5.70
N LYS A 232 -13.15 8.49 6.73
CA LYS A 232 -14.17 9.35 7.37
C LYS A 232 -13.52 10.55 8.07
N GLY A 233 -12.35 10.36 8.69
CA GLY A 233 -11.67 11.41 9.44
C GLY A 233 -12.49 11.86 10.64
N PHE A 234 -12.20 13.05 11.16
CA PHE A 234 -12.81 13.56 12.38
C PHE A 234 -13.30 15.00 12.23
N ASP A 235 -14.42 15.32 12.85
CA ASP A 235 -15.03 16.64 12.79
C ASP A 235 -14.31 17.67 13.70
N SER A 236 -14.92 18.84 13.90
CA SER A 236 -14.34 19.92 14.70
C SER A 236 -14.36 19.65 16.20
N GLU A 237 -15.28 18.80 16.66
CA GLU A 237 -15.48 18.50 18.07
C GLU A 237 -14.44 17.52 18.60
N THR A 238 -13.85 16.72 17.71
CA THR A 238 -12.78 15.78 18.05
C THR A 238 -11.41 16.43 17.82
N ALA A 239 -10.68 16.71 18.89
CA ALA A 239 -9.31 17.22 18.85
C ALA A 239 -8.28 16.08 18.70
N LEU A 240 -7.38 16.22 17.72
CA LEU A 240 -6.36 15.21 17.41
C LEU A 240 -4.94 15.75 17.47
N VAL A 241 -4.02 14.90 17.89
CA VAL A 241 -2.58 15.06 17.68
C VAL A 241 -2.09 13.96 16.75
N ILE A 242 -1.51 14.36 15.62
CA ILE A 242 -0.86 13.47 14.66
C ILE A 242 0.65 13.70 14.73
N ALA A 243 1.37 12.67 15.16
CA ALA A 243 2.80 12.71 15.35
C ALA A 243 3.48 11.63 14.49
N CYS A 244 4.30 12.08 13.54
CA CYS A 244 5.03 11.21 12.63
C CYS A 244 6.47 11.01 13.10
N ASP A 245 6.89 9.76 13.22
CA ASP A 245 8.23 9.37 13.60
C ASP A 245 9.19 9.49 12.41
N VAL A 246 10.27 10.26 12.56
CA VAL A 246 11.35 10.40 11.56
C VAL A 246 12.69 9.88 12.08
N SER A 247 12.66 9.10 13.16
CA SER A 247 13.85 8.51 13.78
C SER A 247 14.66 7.62 12.82
N GLY A 248 15.92 7.36 13.18
CA GLY A 248 16.83 6.55 12.36
C GLY A 248 16.30 5.13 12.08
N SER A 249 15.51 4.54 13.00
CA SER A 249 14.92 3.22 12.80
C SER A 249 13.85 3.21 11.69
N MET A 250 13.22 4.36 11.44
CA MET A 250 12.23 4.60 10.39
C MET A 250 12.85 4.94 9.02
N GLN A 251 14.18 5.15 8.94
CA GLN A 251 14.89 5.41 7.68
C GLN A 251 15.22 4.13 6.88
N LYS A 252 14.46 3.07 7.10
CA LYS A 252 14.62 1.80 6.39
C LYS A 252 13.76 1.79 5.12
N PRO A 253 14.30 1.37 3.97
CA PRO A 253 13.51 1.14 2.77
C PRO A 253 12.41 0.10 2.99
N VAL A 254 11.21 0.37 2.47
CA VAL A 254 10.05 -0.55 2.58
C VAL A 254 10.26 -1.85 1.79
N SER A 255 11.22 -1.86 0.86
CA SER A 255 11.72 -3.04 0.16
C SER A 255 13.11 -2.77 -0.41
N ALA A 256 13.85 -3.82 -0.76
CA ALA A 256 15.25 -3.72 -1.20
C ALA A 256 15.49 -2.79 -2.41
N LYS A 257 14.47 -2.54 -3.25
CA LYS A 257 14.56 -1.67 -4.43
C LYS A 257 13.75 -0.37 -4.29
N SER A 258 13.24 -0.08 -3.10
CA SER A 258 12.42 1.11 -2.86
C SER A 258 13.27 2.30 -2.45
N LYS A 259 12.94 3.48 -3.00
CA LYS A 259 13.40 4.77 -2.46
C LYS A 259 12.47 5.32 -1.36
N ILE A 260 11.29 4.72 -1.21
CA ILE A 260 10.34 5.04 -0.13
C ILE A 260 10.81 4.35 1.14
N LEU A 261 10.90 5.12 2.21
CA LEU A 261 11.30 4.71 3.55
C LEU A 261 10.07 4.50 4.46
N LEU A 262 10.24 3.87 5.62
CA LEU A 262 9.12 3.67 6.56
C LEU A 262 8.54 4.99 7.07
N TYR A 263 9.37 5.99 7.37
CA TYR A 263 8.85 7.30 7.79
C TYR A 263 8.06 7.99 6.68
N ASP A 264 8.37 7.75 5.39
CA ASP A 264 7.57 8.29 4.29
C ASP A 264 6.13 7.75 4.34
N ILE A 265 5.95 6.49 4.72
CA ILE A 265 4.62 5.91 4.92
C ILE A 265 3.93 6.59 6.11
N GLY A 266 4.65 6.81 7.22
CA GLY A 266 4.10 7.48 8.39
C GLY A 266 3.67 8.92 8.10
N LEU A 267 4.48 9.67 7.37
CA LEU A 267 4.14 11.01 6.88
C LEU A 267 2.92 10.97 5.94
N MET A 268 2.88 10.02 5.01
CA MET A 268 1.75 9.87 4.08
C MET A 268 0.44 9.58 4.79
N LEU A 269 0.42 8.61 5.70
CA LEU A 269 -0.79 8.27 6.46
C LEU A 269 -1.19 9.42 7.40
N GLY A 270 -0.21 10.05 8.07
CA GLY A 270 -0.46 11.20 8.92
C GLY A 270 -1.08 12.39 8.16
N MET A 271 -0.54 12.73 6.98
CA MET A 271 -1.07 13.83 6.15
C MET A 271 -2.42 13.49 5.51
N LEU A 272 -2.65 12.21 5.19
CA LEU A 272 -3.97 11.74 4.75
C LEU A 272 -5.03 11.91 5.85
N LEU A 273 -4.71 11.54 7.08
CA LEU A 273 -5.67 11.71 8.17
C LEU A 273 -5.87 13.18 8.52
N GLN A 274 -4.80 13.99 8.45
CA GLN A 274 -4.85 15.43 8.65
C GLN A 274 -5.77 16.11 7.63
N SER A 275 -5.71 15.72 6.36
CA SER A 275 -6.56 16.32 5.31
C SER A 275 -8.04 16.01 5.50
N ARG A 276 -8.35 14.90 6.19
CA ARG A 276 -9.72 14.43 6.47
C ARG A 276 -10.25 14.88 7.82
N SER A 277 -9.44 15.55 8.64
CA SER A 277 -9.80 15.91 10.01
C SER A 277 -9.81 17.42 10.24
N LYS A 278 -10.77 17.94 11.02
CA LYS A 278 -10.97 19.39 11.18
C LYS A 278 -10.14 20.01 12.30
N ASN A 279 -9.98 19.35 13.44
CA ASN A 279 -9.23 19.88 14.59
C ASN A 279 -7.96 19.04 14.85
N VAL A 280 -6.83 19.46 14.27
CA VAL A 280 -5.59 18.67 14.25
C VAL A 280 -4.37 19.51 14.59
N ILE A 281 -3.57 19.02 15.54
CA ILE A 281 -2.17 19.40 15.73
C ILE A 281 -1.31 18.34 15.05
N SER A 282 -0.58 18.71 14.00
CA SER A 282 0.31 17.79 13.30
C SER A 282 1.78 18.16 13.53
N GLY A 283 2.66 17.16 13.54
CA GLY A 283 4.08 17.37 13.72
C GLY A 283 4.91 16.11 13.51
N MET A 284 6.20 16.22 13.75
CA MET A 284 7.14 15.11 13.68
C MET A 284 8.00 15.02 14.93
N PHE A 285 8.49 13.83 15.26
CA PHE A 285 9.39 13.62 16.39
C PHE A 285 10.62 12.79 16.05
N GLY A 286 11.69 13.06 16.79
CA GLY A 286 12.95 12.34 16.79
C GLY A 286 13.62 12.44 18.15
N ASP A 287 14.72 13.20 18.23
CA ASP A 287 15.31 13.69 19.49
C ASP A 287 14.38 14.67 20.21
N ARG A 288 13.61 15.44 19.43
CA ARG A 288 12.62 16.43 19.91
C ARG A 288 11.28 16.27 19.19
N TRP A 289 10.22 16.83 19.76
CA TRP A 289 8.92 16.97 19.10
C TRP A 289 8.79 18.36 18.49
N LYS A 290 8.25 18.45 17.26
CA LYS A 290 8.00 19.72 16.58
C LYS A 290 6.65 19.73 15.90
N ILE A 291 5.80 20.66 16.31
CA ILE A 291 4.54 20.99 15.63
C ILE A 291 4.84 21.70 14.31
N ILE A 292 4.18 21.25 13.25
CA ILE A 292 4.32 21.82 11.91
C ILE A 292 2.93 21.96 11.30
N ASN A 293 2.53 23.20 11.09
CA ASN A 293 1.24 23.54 10.48
C ASN A 293 1.35 23.44 8.96
N MET A 294 0.45 22.65 8.36
CA MET A 294 0.34 22.52 6.91
C MET A 294 -1.09 22.74 6.41
N PRO A 295 -1.28 23.29 5.20
CA PRO A 295 -2.59 23.36 4.56
C PRO A 295 -3.19 21.96 4.37
N LYS A 296 -4.51 21.79 4.55
CA LYS A 296 -5.17 20.48 4.44
C LYS A 296 -5.34 19.96 3.01
N THR A 297 -5.14 20.82 2.02
CA THR A 297 -5.49 20.55 0.61
C THR A 297 -4.39 19.87 -0.19
N SER A 298 -3.16 19.77 0.32
CA SER A 298 -1.98 19.37 -0.48
C SER A 298 -1.21 18.25 0.21
N VAL A 299 -1.72 17.02 0.16
CA VAL A 299 -1.20 15.88 0.93
C VAL A 299 0.23 15.55 0.50
N LEU A 300 0.48 15.35 -0.79
CA LEU A 300 1.79 14.94 -1.30
C LEU A 300 2.83 16.03 -1.11
N SER A 301 2.45 17.30 -1.33
CA SER A 301 3.31 18.46 -1.09
C SER A 301 3.67 18.60 0.39
N ASN A 302 2.70 18.42 1.30
CA ASN A 302 2.96 18.47 2.73
C ASN A 302 3.96 17.39 3.15
N VAL A 303 3.82 16.17 2.61
CA VAL A 303 4.79 15.10 2.89
C VAL A 303 6.18 15.47 2.38
N GLN A 304 6.33 16.12 1.22
CA GLN A 304 7.65 16.61 0.79
C GLN A 304 8.22 17.69 1.71
N GLU A 305 7.37 18.58 2.22
CA GLU A 305 7.83 19.63 3.13
C GLU A 305 8.23 19.06 4.50
N TYR A 306 7.51 18.06 5.02
CA TYR A 306 7.96 17.29 6.16
C TYR A 306 9.29 16.57 5.88
N TYR A 307 9.41 15.90 4.74
CA TYR A 307 10.65 15.25 4.32
C TYR A 307 11.83 16.22 4.30
N ARG A 308 11.64 17.44 3.77
CA ARG A 308 12.70 18.47 3.72
C ARG A 308 13.14 18.94 5.10
N ARG A 309 12.28 18.78 6.11
CA ARG A 309 12.45 19.28 7.48
C ARG A 309 12.74 18.18 8.50
N GLU A 310 12.87 16.94 8.06
CA GLU A 310 13.03 15.77 8.94
C GLU A 310 14.22 15.93 9.90
N GLY A 311 15.36 16.44 9.39
CA GLY A 311 16.56 16.68 10.19
C GLY A 311 16.41 17.78 11.24
N GLU A 312 15.31 18.53 11.25
CA GLU A 312 15.02 19.52 12.28
C GLU A 312 14.69 18.87 13.62
N VAL A 313 14.38 17.58 13.73
CA VAL A 313 14.02 16.97 15.02
C VAL A 313 15.02 15.93 15.52
N GLY A 314 16.11 15.69 14.79
CA GLY A 314 17.08 14.66 15.14
C GLY A 314 16.55 13.24 14.95
N TYR A 315 17.30 12.22 15.39
CA TYR A 315 17.12 10.85 14.88
C TYR A 315 16.92 9.76 15.96
N SER A 316 16.78 10.11 17.25
CA SER A 316 16.30 9.19 18.29
C SER A 316 14.79 8.94 18.18
N THR A 317 14.25 8.03 18.98
CA THR A 317 12.83 7.66 18.95
C THR A 317 12.09 8.08 20.23
N ASN A 318 12.16 9.38 20.59
CA ASN A 318 11.61 9.91 21.83
C ASN A 318 10.11 10.28 21.71
N GLY A 319 9.25 9.30 21.41
CA GLY A 319 7.80 9.52 21.22
C GLY A 319 7.08 10.11 22.43
N TYR A 320 7.63 9.94 23.65
CA TYR A 320 7.05 10.48 24.88
C TYR A 320 7.01 12.02 24.88
N LEU A 321 7.89 12.68 24.13
CA LEU A 321 7.94 14.15 24.03
C LEU A 321 6.67 14.76 23.45
N VAL A 322 5.93 14.00 22.63
CA VAL A 322 4.62 14.41 22.12
C VAL A 322 3.63 14.55 23.28
N ILE A 323 3.66 13.61 24.21
CA ILE A 323 2.77 13.59 25.38
C ILE A 323 3.18 14.66 26.40
N GLU A 324 4.48 14.78 26.68
CA GLU A 324 5.01 15.81 27.59
C GLU A 324 4.69 17.22 27.12
N ASP A 325 4.75 17.48 25.80
CA ASP A 325 4.36 18.76 25.23
C ASP A 325 2.87 19.07 25.45
N LEU A 326 1.98 18.08 25.37
CA LEU A 326 0.56 18.26 25.70
C LEU A 326 0.34 18.55 27.18
N ILE A 327 1.04 17.84 28.07
CA ILE A 327 1.00 18.07 29.52
C ILE A 327 1.50 19.49 29.83
N ALA A 328 2.66 19.88 29.29
CA ALA A 328 3.27 21.18 29.54
C ALA A 328 2.38 22.33 29.05
N ARG A 329 1.73 22.17 27.89
CA ARG A 329 0.79 23.16 27.34
C ARG A 329 -0.62 23.05 27.91
N GLN A 330 -0.88 22.13 28.86
CA GLN A 330 -2.20 21.82 29.41
C GLN A 330 -3.27 21.62 28.30
N THR A 331 -2.87 21.02 27.18
CA THR A 331 -3.72 20.85 26.00
C THR A 331 -4.42 19.49 26.07
N ILE A 332 -5.75 19.52 26.16
CA ILE A 332 -6.59 18.31 26.14
C ILE A 332 -6.93 17.98 24.70
N VAL A 333 -6.68 16.74 24.29
CA VAL A 333 -7.09 16.19 23.00
C VAL A 333 -7.79 14.85 23.19
N ASP A 334 -8.68 14.50 22.29
CA ASP A 334 -9.42 13.24 22.33
C ASP A 334 -8.53 12.07 21.88
N LYS A 335 -7.61 12.33 20.94
CA LYS A 335 -6.83 11.28 20.29
C LYS A 335 -5.39 11.71 20.06
N VAL A 336 -4.45 10.86 20.48
CA VAL A 336 -3.04 10.95 20.11
C VAL A 336 -2.72 9.81 19.14
N MET A 337 -2.13 10.15 18.00
CA MET A 337 -1.86 9.22 16.89
C MET A 337 -0.39 9.27 16.54
N LEU A 338 0.32 8.16 16.77
CA LEU A 338 1.75 8.02 16.52
C LEU A 338 1.99 7.07 15.35
N PHE A 339 2.60 7.57 14.28
CA PHE A 339 3.03 6.79 13.13
C PHE A 339 4.51 6.45 13.26
N THR A 340 4.83 5.20 13.64
CA THR A 340 6.16 4.78 14.11
C THR A 340 6.45 3.31 13.75
N ASP A 341 7.64 2.80 14.05
CA ASP A 341 7.95 1.37 14.07
C ASP A 341 7.82 0.76 15.47
N VAL A 342 7.21 1.53 16.39
CA VAL A 342 6.91 1.17 17.78
C VAL A 342 8.15 0.89 18.63
N GLN A 343 9.35 1.20 18.13
CA GLN A 343 10.58 1.19 18.92
C GLN A 343 10.67 2.46 19.76
N MET A 344 9.74 2.68 20.71
CA MET A 344 9.76 3.87 21.56
C MET A 344 10.81 3.71 22.67
N TRP A 345 11.96 4.34 22.48
CA TRP A 345 13.05 4.37 23.46
C TRP A 345 13.00 5.67 24.26
N ASN A 346 13.55 5.61 25.47
CA ASN A 346 14.03 6.81 26.15
C ASN A 346 15.55 6.84 26.03
N SER A 347 16.07 7.64 25.10
CA SER A 347 17.52 7.76 24.89
C SER A 347 18.24 8.62 25.92
N ASN A 348 17.52 9.28 26.84
CA ASN A 348 18.09 10.18 27.84
C ASN A 348 18.56 9.48 29.13
N GLY A 349 18.51 8.14 29.20
CA GLY A 349 19.00 7.38 30.36
C GLY A 349 18.23 7.62 31.67
N THR A 350 17.01 8.14 31.60
CA THR A 350 16.14 8.35 32.76
C THR A 350 15.14 7.19 32.91
N ASN A 351 14.61 6.96 34.11
CA ASN A 351 13.50 5.99 34.35
C ASN A 351 12.15 6.46 33.76
N HIS A 352 12.18 7.42 32.84
CA HIS A 352 11.00 7.95 32.19
C HIS A 352 10.60 7.03 31.03
N THR A 353 9.36 6.59 31.01
CA THR A 353 8.86 5.69 29.96
C THR A 353 7.68 6.33 29.27
N PHE A 354 7.46 5.97 28.01
CA PHE A 354 6.29 6.41 27.27
C PHE A 354 4.99 6.07 28.01
N ALA A 355 4.91 4.87 28.61
CA ALA A 355 3.77 4.43 29.41
C ALA A 355 3.50 5.35 30.62
N ARG A 356 4.56 5.86 31.26
CA ARG A 356 4.44 6.81 32.37
C ARG A 356 3.87 8.15 31.90
N SER A 357 4.43 8.73 30.84
CA SER A 357 3.90 9.97 30.25
C SER A 357 2.43 9.83 29.87
N TRP A 358 2.04 8.70 29.27
CA TRP A 358 0.64 8.45 28.92
C TRP A 358 -0.24 8.37 30.17
N SER A 359 0.20 7.67 31.22
CA SER A 359 -0.53 7.58 32.49
C SER A 359 -0.70 8.94 33.17
N ASP A 360 0.34 9.79 33.11
CA ASP A 360 0.29 11.14 33.65
C ASP A 360 -0.64 12.04 32.82
N TYR A 361 -0.62 11.92 31.49
CA TYR A 361 -1.56 12.63 30.60
C TYR A 361 -3.01 12.19 30.80
N LYS A 362 -3.29 10.91 31.08
CA LYS A 362 -4.64 10.43 31.39
C LYS A 362 -5.22 11.04 32.67
N ARG A 363 -4.40 11.59 33.58
CA ARG A 363 -4.92 12.39 34.71
C ARG A 363 -5.46 13.76 34.26
N LEU A 364 -4.87 14.34 33.21
CA LEU A 364 -5.32 15.59 32.60
C LEU A 364 -6.49 15.37 31.61
N ALA A 365 -6.43 14.30 30.81
CA ALA A 365 -7.41 13.94 29.80
C ALA A 365 -7.88 12.48 29.97
N PRO A 366 -8.79 12.20 30.92
CA PRO A 366 -9.21 10.83 31.25
C PRO A 366 -9.86 10.06 30.11
N HIS A 367 -10.43 10.74 29.12
CA HIS A 367 -11.08 10.12 27.96
C HIS A 367 -10.19 10.05 26.70
N ALA A 368 -8.95 10.55 26.77
CA ALA A 368 -8.04 10.51 25.64
C ALA A 368 -7.69 9.06 25.26
N LYS A 369 -7.60 8.81 23.96
CA LYS A 369 -7.20 7.53 23.37
C LYS A 369 -5.86 7.65 22.66
N LEU A 370 -5.05 6.60 22.72
CA LEU A 370 -3.75 6.53 22.07
C LEU A 370 -3.78 5.49 20.95
N TYR A 371 -3.40 5.89 19.75
CA TYR A 371 -3.28 5.02 18.59
C TYR A 371 -1.84 4.95 18.13
N LEU A 372 -1.28 3.74 18.13
CA LEU A 372 0.07 3.43 17.68
C LEU A 372 -0.03 2.70 16.35
N PHE A 373 0.46 3.34 15.29
CA PHE A 373 0.51 2.73 13.96
C PHE A 373 1.89 2.08 13.77
N ASP A 374 1.96 0.75 13.84
CA ASP A 374 3.16 -0.04 13.58
C ASP A 374 3.41 -0.18 12.08
N LEU A 375 4.43 0.53 11.62
CA LEU A 375 4.83 0.55 10.21
C LEU A 375 5.91 -0.48 9.88
N ALA A 376 6.62 -1.03 10.86
CA ALA A 376 7.65 -2.04 10.60
C ALA A 376 7.15 -3.47 10.80
N GLY A 377 6.07 -3.66 11.56
CA GLY A 377 5.49 -4.97 11.86
C GLY A 377 6.38 -5.81 12.77
N TYR A 378 7.14 -5.18 13.67
CA TYR A 378 8.08 -5.88 14.55
C TYR A 378 7.37 -6.75 15.60
N GLY A 379 6.06 -6.55 15.82
CA GLY A 379 5.26 -7.35 16.76
C GLY A 379 5.59 -7.10 18.23
N ASN A 380 6.54 -6.21 18.52
CA ASN A 380 6.92 -5.79 19.86
C ASN A 380 6.21 -4.46 20.16
N THR A 381 5.49 -4.39 21.28
CA THR A 381 4.87 -3.15 21.74
C THR A 381 5.46 -2.71 23.09
N PRO A 382 5.84 -1.44 23.26
CA PRO A 382 6.39 -0.89 24.50
C PRO A 382 5.32 -0.64 25.58
N VAL A 383 4.04 -0.81 25.24
CA VAL A 383 2.89 -0.62 26.14
C VAL A 383 1.96 -1.82 25.97
N ASP A 384 1.39 -2.30 27.08
CA ASP A 384 0.33 -3.30 27.03
C ASP A 384 -0.89 -2.74 26.28
N VAL A 385 -1.06 -3.19 25.04
CA VAL A 385 -2.09 -2.76 24.09
C VAL A 385 -3.50 -3.01 24.61
N LEU A 386 -3.68 -3.79 25.68
CA LEU A 386 -4.98 -4.11 26.25
C LEU A 386 -5.39 -3.19 27.41
N GLN A 387 -4.55 -2.25 27.83
CA GLN A 387 -4.80 -1.38 28.99
C GLN A 387 -4.72 0.12 28.63
N ASN A 388 -5.47 0.96 29.35
CA ASN A 388 -5.41 2.43 29.29
C ASN A 388 -5.74 3.10 27.94
N ASP A 389 -6.74 2.60 27.21
CA ASP A 389 -7.20 3.19 25.93
C ASP A 389 -6.09 3.32 24.87
N VAL A 390 -5.18 2.35 24.86
CA VAL A 390 -4.11 2.22 23.86
C VAL A 390 -4.52 1.23 22.78
N TYR A 391 -4.32 1.57 21.52
CA TYR A 391 -4.67 0.74 20.38
C TYR A 391 -3.48 0.61 19.43
N LEU A 392 -3.14 -0.62 19.06
CA LEU A 392 -2.12 -0.91 18.05
C LEU A 392 -2.80 -1.21 16.72
N ILE A 393 -2.37 -0.53 15.67
CA ILE A 393 -2.83 -0.75 14.30
C ILE A 393 -1.59 -0.98 13.43
N ALA A 394 -1.58 -2.02 12.61
CA ALA A 394 -0.47 -2.31 11.70
C ALA A 394 -0.92 -2.23 10.25
N GLY A 395 -0.07 -1.68 9.38
CA GLY A 395 -0.30 -1.65 7.93
C GLY A 395 0.03 -0.33 7.26
N TRP A 396 0.09 -0.37 5.93
CA TRP A 396 0.51 0.76 5.08
C TRP A 396 -0.60 1.31 4.17
N SER A 397 -1.79 0.72 4.25
CA SER A 397 -2.96 1.13 3.47
C SER A 397 -3.77 2.16 4.25
N ASP A 398 -4.43 3.06 3.53
CA ASP A 398 -5.55 3.88 4.00
C ASP A 398 -6.66 3.08 4.72
N LYS A 399 -6.78 1.77 4.47
CA LYS A 399 -7.69 0.86 5.19
C LYS A 399 -7.41 0.75 6.69
N VAL A 400 -6.24 1.16 7.17
CA VAL A 400 -5.99 1.29 8.61
C VAL A 400 -6.96 2.27 9.28
N PHE A 401 -7.51 3.24 8.53
CA PHE A 401 -8.50 4.19 9.04
C PHE A 401 -9.91 3.59 9.12
N ASP A 402 -10.23 2.60 8.29
CA ASP A 402 -11.50 1.85 8.43
C ASP A 402 -11.47 1.04 9.75
N ILE A 403 -10.32 0.43 10.07
CA ILE A 403 -10.09 -0.28 11.34
C ILE A 403 -10.14 0.70 12.51
N LEU A 404 -9.52 1.88 12.39
CA LEU A 404 -9.57 2.93 13.40
C LEU A 404 -11.02 3.26 13.78
N HIS A 405 -11.89 3.51 12.79
CA HIS A 405 -13.30 3.80 13.05
C HIS A 405 -14.07 2.59 13.59
N ALA A 406 -13.77 1.37 13.14
CA ALA A 406 -14.39 0.17 13.71
C ALA A 406 -14.02 -0.03 15.19
N LEU A 407 -12.79 0.27 15.59
CA LEU A 407 -12.35 0.20 16.99
C LEU A 407 -13.04 1.25 17.87
N GLU A 408 -13.42 2.40 17.30
CA GLU A 408 -14.20 3.42 17.98
C GLU A 408 -15.65 2.98 18.19
N ASP A 409 -16.21 2.28 17.20
CA ASP A 409 -17.58 1.77 17.20
C ASP A 409 -17.66 0.37 17.83
N ARG A 410 -16.93 0.12 18.93
CA ARG A 410 -16.73 -1.23 19.51
C ARG A 410 -18.03 -1.96 19.88
N ASP A 411 -19.11 -1.24 20.18
CA ASP A 411 -20.46 -1.81 20.38
C ASP A 411 -21.09 -2.34 19.07
N ASN A 412 -20.58 -1.90 17.92
CA ASN A 412 -21.06 -2.21 16.58
C ASN A 412 -20.08 -3.07 15.78
N ALA A 413 -18.78 -3.08 16.08
CA ALA A 413 -17.78 -3.86 15.34
C ALA A 413 -17.98 -5.38 15.50
N LEU A 414 -18.37 -5.85 16.70
CA LEU A 414 -18.78 -7.24 16.92
C LEU A 414 -20.07 -7.56 16.13
N ASN A 415 -21.01 -6.62 16.06
CA ASN A 415 -22.20 -6.76 15.23
C ASN A 415 -21.87 -6.74 13.73
N HIS A 416 -20.87 -5.97 13.28
CA HIS A 416 -20.47 -5.88 11.89
C HIS A 416 -19.81 -7.17 11.39
N ILE A 417 -18.98 -7.79 12.24
CA ILE A 417 -18.40 -9.11 11.99
C ILE A 417 -19.50 -10.19 11.95
N ASN A 418 -20.52 -10.10 12.82
CA ASN A 418 -21.65 -11.03 12.83
C ASN A 418 -22.66 -10.78 11.69
N THR A 419 -22.77 -9.57 11.15
CA THR A 419 -23.58 -9.30 9.93
C THR A 419 -22.90 -9.72 8.65
N MET A 420 -21.58 -9.98 8.68
CA MET A 420 -20.85 -10.67 7.63
C MET A 420 -20.97 -12.20 7.84
N GLU A 421 -22.20 -12.72 7.93
CA GLU A 421 -22.46 -14.16 7.98
C GLU A 421 -22.15 -14.82 6.63
N ILE A 422 -21.21 -15.79 6.72
CA ILE A 422 -20.77 -16.92 5.87
C ILE A 422 -21.44 -17.15 4.51
#